data_AF-A0A9P6UAT6-F1
#
_entry.id   AF-A0A9P6UAT6-F1
#
_cell.length_a   1.000
_cell.length_b   1.000
_cell.length_c   1.000
_cell.angle_alpha   90.00
_cell.angle_beta   90.00
_cell.angle_gamma   90.00
#
_symmetry.space_group_name_H-M   'P 1'
#
loop_
_entity.id
_entity.type
_entity.pdbx_description
1 polymer ?
#
loop_
_entity_poly.entity_id
_entity_poly.type
_entity_poly.pdbx_seq_one_letter_code
_entity_poly.pdbx_strand_id
1 'polypeptide(L)'
;MSHILGWGIPAAFAVIAVVTKSIGWNNSNMCMATQATSNILLFMPLGVIMVPSILLHIATFMHIIRVTLQSENSETISHSTMSSGRAARISHRRHVMNAIRIQWRAAVLALVVSSSVLVYWAFYLVEGAKTDMSWMSTWQLCIFMGGGDQEQCGHKFAKGHVPDFIFMMIAEGLVSTTGLWIFLLFFKGSLIEEWRELISGWICCGRKNRKKEDDQFYVI
;
A
#
# COMPACT_ATOMS: atom_id res chain seq x y z
N MET A 1 3.68 21.25 7.93
CA MET A 1 3.05 20.38 8.95
C MET A 1 3.07 18.90 8.55
N SER A 2 2.70 18.56 7.30
CA SER A 2 2.76 17.18 6.76
C SER A 2 4.13 16.49 6.90
N HIS A 3 5.23 17.18 6.62
CA HIS A 3 6.58 16.61 6.76
C HIS A 3 6.93 16.25 8.22
N ILE A 4 6.53 17.10 9.17
CA ILE A 4 6.79 16.87 10.60
C ILE A 4 6.00 15.65 11.07
N LEU A 5 4.75 15.48 10.63
CA LEU A 5 3.95 14.31 10.96
C LEU A 5 4.48 13.04 10.26
N GLY A 6 4.84 13.15 8.97
CA GLY A 6 5.31 12.02 8.17
C GLY A 6 6.63 11.43 8.62
N TRP A 7 7.54 12.25 9.15
CA TRP A 7 8.82 11.78 9.72
C TRP A 7 8.76 11.58 11.23
N GLY A 8 8.02 12.45 11.93
CA GLY A 8 7.93 12.45 13.38
C GLY A 8 7.23 11.22 13.93
N ILE A 9 6.15 10.76 13.30
CA ILE A 9 5.41 9.58 13.77
C ILE A 9 6.27 8.30 13.68
N PRO A 10 6.88 7.96 12.53
CA PRO A 10 7.80 6.82 12.46
C PRO A 10 9.00 6.94 13.39
N ALA A 11 9.60 8.13 13.50
CA ALA A 11 10.74 8.37 14.39
C ALA A 11 10.37 8.16 15.86
N ALA A 12 9.19 8.62 16.29
CA ALA A 12 8.70 8.43 17.65
C ALA A 12 8.53 6.94 17.98
N PHE A 13 7.93 6.15 17.08
CA PHE A 13 7.79 4.70 17.29
C PHE A 13 9.14 3.99 17.37
N ALA A 14 10.09 4.36 16.51
CA ALA A 14 11.45 3.81 16.55
C ALA A 14 12.15 4.14 17.88
N VAL A 15 12.06 5.39 18.36
CA VAL A 15 12.64 5.80 19.64
C VAL A 15 12.01 5.03 20.80
N ILE A 16 10.68 4.90 20.83
CA ILE A 16 9.99 4.14 21.88
C ILE A 16 10.50 2.70 21.92
N ALA A 17 10.56 2.02 20.77
CA ALA A 17 11.01 0.63 20.69
C ALA A 17 12.46 0.43 21.19
N VAL A 18 13.35 1.40 20.93
CA VAL A 18 14.73 1.38 21.43
C VAL A 18 14.78 1.59 22.94
N VAL A 19 14.05 2.59 23.44
CA VAL A 19 14.04 2.95 24.87
C VAL A 19 13.44 1.83 25.72
N THR A 20 12.39 1.16 25.24
CA THR A 20 11.78 0.01 25.92
C THR A 20 12.61 -1.27 25.79
N LYS A 21 13.76 -1.23 25.10
CA LYS A 21 14.61 -2.40 24.79
C LYS A 21 13.82 -3.56 24.19
N SER A 22 12.74 -3.27 23.47
CA SER A 22 11.82 -4.28 22.95
C SER A 22 12.25 -4.78 21.57
N ILE A 23 13.54 -4.76 21.26
CA ILE A 23 14.10 -5.22 19.98
C ILE A 23 14.57 -6.66 20.18
N GLY A 24 14.04 -7.58 19.37
CA GLY A 24 14.31 -9.01 19.50
C GLY A 24 14.64 -9.67 18.17
N TRP A 25 15.44 -10.73 18.22
CA TRP A 25 15.76 -11.58 17.08
C TRP A 25 14.69 -12.66 16.92
N ASN A 26 13.48 -12.29 16.46
CA ASN A 26 12.34 -13.21 16.44
C ASN A 26 11.85 -13.57 15.03
N ASN A 27 12.14 -12.78 14.00
CA ASN A 27 11.64 -13.02 12.65
C ASN A 27 12.65 -12.57 11.60
N SER A 28 13.31 -13.55 10.98
CA SER A 28 14.28 -13.35 9.89
C SER A 28 15.56 -12.61 10.32
N ASN A 29 16.50 -12.43 9.39
CA ASN A 29 17.84 -11.87 9.63
C ASN A 29 17.86 -10.37 10.02
N MET A 30 16.76 -9.83 10.53
CA MET A 30 16.58 -8.40 10.83
C MET A 30 16.15 -8.20 12.30
N CYS A 31 16.74 -7.19 12.94
CA CYS A 31 16.36 -6.78 14.30
C CYS A 31 15.08 -5.95 14.24
N MET A 32 13.95 -6.53 14.63
CA MET A 32 12.65 -5.84 14.72
C MET A 32 12.16 -5.79 16.16
N ALA A 33 11.19 -4.89 16.41
CA ALA A 33 10.51 -4.86 17.70
C ALA A 33 9.74 -6.18 17.92
N THR A 34 9.73 -6.67 19.16
CA THR A 34 9.07 -7.93 19.52
C THR A 34 7.61 -7.94 19.08
N GLN A 35 7.07 -9.13 18.79
CA GLN A 35 5.71 -9.29 18.30
C GLN A 35 4.66 -8.59 19.18
N ALA A 36 4.82 -8.68 20.51
CA ALA A 36 3.93 -8.05 21.48
C ALA A 36 3.98 -6.51 21.41
N THR A 37 5.19 -5.93 21.36
CA THR A 37 5.36 -4.47 21.32
C THR A 37 4.97 -3.89 19.95
N SER A 38 5.31 -4.57 18.85
CA SER A 38 4.93 -4.17 17.49
C SER A 38 3.42 -4.18 17.30
N ASN A 39 2.71 -5.16 17.88
CA ASN A 39 1.25 -5.20 17.80
C ASN A 39 0.59 -3.98 18.44
N ILE A 40 1.04 -3.60 19.63
CA ILE A 40 0.44 -2.49 20.37
C ILE A 40 0.84 -1.13 19.78
N LEU A 41 2.12 -0.94 19.43
CA LEU A 41 2.64 0.35 18.98
C LEU A 41 2.37 0.64 17.50
N LEU A 42 2.49 -0.37 16.63
CA LEU A 42 2.36 -0.19 15.19
C LEU A 42 1.00 -0.68 14.70
N PHE A 43 0.69 -1.95 14.91
CA PHE A 43 -0.41 -2.59 14.18
C PHE A 43 -1.80 -2.13 14.68
N MET A 44 -2.02 -2.03 15.98
CA MET A 44 -3.30 -1.56 16.54
C MET A 44 -3.67 -0.14 16.05
N PRO A 45 -2.80 0.88 16.21
CA PRO A 45 -3.09 2.23 15.71
C PRO A 45 -3.26 2.29 14.19
N LEU A 46 -2.46 1.54 13.44
CA LEU A 46 -2.59 1.45 11.98
C LEU A 46 -3.96 0.93 11.56
N GLY A 47 -4.45 -0.13 12.19
CA GLY A 47 -5.78 -0.68 11.92
C GLY A 47 -6.91 0.33 12.17
N VAL A 48 -6.87 1.02 13.31
CA VAL A 48 -7.87 2.03 13.70
C VAL A 48 -7.94 3.18 12.70
N ILE A 49 -6.82 3.57 12.09
CA ILE A 49 -6.76 4.65 11.10
C ILE A 49 -7.14 4.14 9.70
N MET A 50 -6.72 2.92 9.33
CA MET A 50 -6.92 2.38 7.98
C MET A 50 -8.35 1.96 7.70
N VAL A 51 -9.04 1.35 8.67
CA VAL A 51 -10.44 0.92 8.49
C VAL A 51 -11.36 2.07 8.05
N PRO A 52 -11.43 3.23 8.74
CA PRO A 52 -12.28 4.33 8.30
C PRO A 52 -11.79 4.96 6.99
N SER A 53 -10.47 5.00 6.75
CA SER A 53 -9.90 5.51 5.50
C SER A 53 -10.41 4.72 4.28
N ILE A 54 -10.43 3.39 4.38
CA ILE A 54 -10.90 2.51 3.31
C ILE A 54 -12.39 2.67 3.07
N LEU A 55 -13.19 2.75 4.13
CA LEU A 55 -14.62 3.00 4.00
C LEU A 55 -14.89 4.33 3.28
N LEU A 56 -14.12 5.36 3.60
CA LEU A 56 -14.20 6.67 2.94
C LEU A 56 -13.79 6.56 1.46
N HIS A 57 -12.70 5.86 1.15
CA HIS A 57 -12.29 5.60 -0.24
C HIS A 57 -13.36 4.84 -1.02
N ILE A 58 -13.89 3.74 -0.48
CA ILE A 58 -14.96 2.95 -1.13
C ILE A 58 -16.20 3.80 -1.34
N ALA A 59 -16.65 4.55 -0.33
CA ALA A 59 -17.83 5.41 -0.44
C ALA A 59 -17.64 6.49 -1.52
N THR A 60 -16.44 7.09 -1.58
CA THR A 60 -16.10 8.10 -2.59
C THR A 60 -16.11 7.50 -4.00
N PHE A 61 -15.50 6.33 -4.18
CA PHE A 61 -15.51 5.62 -5.46
C PHE A 61 -16.92 5.25 -5.91
N MET A 62 -17.73 4.71 -5.01
CA MET A 62 -19.13 4.36 -5.31
C MET A 62 -19.95 5.59 -5.68
N HIS A 63 -19.73 6.72 -5.01
CA HIS A 63 -20.38 7.98 -5.35
C HIS A 63 -20.01 8.45 -6.76
N ILE A 64 -18.72 8.41 -7.09
CA ILE A 64 -18.20 8.78 -8.41
C ILE A 64 -18.82 7.91 -9.51
N ILE A 65 -18.87 6.59 -9.32
CA ILE A 65 -19.48 5.66 -10.28
C ILE A 65 -20.97 5.97 -10.45
N ARG A 66 -21.70 6.18 -9.35
CA ARG A 66 -23.14 6.45 -9.38
C ARG A 66 -23.48 7.75 -10.13
N VAL A 67 -22.73 8.82 -9.89
CA VAL A 67 -22.90 10.10 -10.60
C VAL A 67 -22.60 9.94 -12.10
N THR A 68 -21.59 9.13 -12.43
CA THR A 68 -21.24 8.86 -13.84
C THR A 68 -22.36 8.10 -14.55
N LEU A 69 -22.90 7.04 -13.96
CA LEU A 69 -24.00 6.24 -14.54
C LEU A 69 -25.30 7.04 -14.70
N GLN A 70 -25.65 7.89 -13.73
CA GLN A 70 -26.83 8.77 -13.83
C GLN A 70 -26.70 9.80 -14.97
N SER A 71 -25.47 10.24 -15.26
CA SER A 71 -25.22 11.16 -16.37
C SER A 71 -25.40 10.50 -17.74
N GLU A 72 -25.01 9.22 -17.89
CA GLU A 72 -25.16 8.48 -19.16
C GLU A 72 -26.62 8.19 -19.49
N ASN A 73 -27.41 7.71 -18.51
CA ASN A 73 -28.86 7.47 -18.73
C ASN A 73 -29.63 8.75 -19.09
N SER A 74 -29.15 9.92 -18.66
CA SER A 74 -29.77 11.21 -18.97
C SER A 74 -29.39 11.74 -20.38
N GLU A 75 -28.31 11.25 -20.99
CA GLU A 75 -27.90 11.60 -22.36
C GLU A 75 -28.69 10.81 -23.40
N THR A 76 -28.89 9.51 -23.18
CA THR A 76 -29.60 8.61 -24.12
C THR A 76 -31.07 8.98 -24.33
N ILE A 77 -31.74 9.56 -23.32
CA ILE A 77 -33.19 9.83 -23.35
C ILE A 77 -33.53 11.20 -24.00
N SER A 78 -32.55 12.07 -24.27
CA SER A 78 -32.88 13.49 -24.49
C SER A 78 -32.09 14.15 -25.62
N HIS A 79 -32.20 13.62 -26.83
CA HIS A 79 -31.70 14.21 -28.08
C HIS A 79 -32.53 15.41 -28.60
N SER A 80 -33.55 15.90 -27.88
CA SER A 80 -34.59 16.77 -28.46
C SER A 80 -34.74 18.19 -27.90
N THR A 81 -33.99 18.66 -26.89
CA THR A 81 -34.01 20.11 -26.50
C THR A 81 -32.90 20.48 -25.50
N MET A 82 -32.13 21.54 -25.78
CA MET A 82 -31.06 22.05 -24.90
C MET A 82 -31.59 23.17 -23.98
N SER A 83 -31.63 22.91 -22.66
CA SER A 83 -31.94 23.89 -21.60
C SER A 83 -30.66 24.33 -20.89
N SER A 84 -30.63 25.56 -20.32
CA SER A 84 -29.45 26.14 -19.62
C SER A 84 -28.97 25.28 -18.45
N GLY A 85 -29.87 24.60 -17.74
CA GLY A 85 -29.55 23.65 -16.67
C GLY A 85 -28.84 22.38 -17.17
N ARG A 86 -28.79 22.16 -18.49
CA ARG A 86 -28.11 21.03 -19.14
C ARG A 86 -26.68 21.37 -19.54
N ALA A 87 -26.42 22.61 -19.98
CA ALA A 87 -25.06 23.09 -20.24
C ALA A 87 -24.20 23.10 -18.96
N ALA A 88 -24.77 23.50 -17.82
CA ALA A 88 -24.10 23.44 -16.52
C ALA A 88 -23.76 22.01 -16.09
N ARG A 89 -24.65 21.04 -16.33
CA ARG A 89 -24.42 19.61 -16.03
C ARG A 89 -23.38 18.97 -16.94
N ILE A 90 -23.35 19.31 -18.23
CA ILE A 90 -22.34 18.83 -19.18
C ILE A 90 -20.95 19.39 -18.87
N SER A 91 -20.86 20.68 -18.50
CA SER A 91 -19.62 21.30 -18.05
C SER A 91 -19.08 20.63 -16.78
N HIS A 92 -19.93 20.48 -15.76
CA HIS A 92 -19.58 19.78 -14.51
C HIS A 92 -19.14 18.33 -14.77
N ARG A 93 -19.80 17.59 -15.67
CA ARG A 93 -19.40 16.24 -16.09
C ARG A 93 -18.00 16.21 -16.70
N ARG A 94 -17.67 17.12 -17.61
CA ARG A 94 -16.36 17.14 -18.27
C ARG A 94 -15.23 17.41 -17.27
N HIS A 95 -15.46 18.29 -16.29
CA HIS A 95 -14.52 18.52 -15.20
C HIS A 95 -14.37 17.29 -14.29
N VAL A 96 -15.48 16.64 -13.91
CA VAL A 96 -15.47 15.43 -13.09
C VAL A 96 -14.82 14.26 -13.81
N MET A 97 -15.10 14.04 -15.10
CA MET A 97 -14.48 12.98 -15.91
C MET A 97 -12.98 13.20 -16.12
N ASN A 98 -12.53 14.44 -16.33
CA ASN A 98 -11.10 14.74 -16.37
C ASN A 98 -10.44 14.51 -15.01
N ALA A 99 -11.10 14.90 -13.91
CA ALA A 99 -10.60 14.63 -12.55
C ALA A 99 -10.50 13.13 -12.28
N ILE A 100 -11.51 12.33 -12.64
CA ILE A 100 -11.50 10.87 -12.54
C ILE A 100 -10.39 10.25 -13.39
N ARG A 101 -10.22 10.70 -14.65
CA ARG A 101 -9.18 10.21 -15.56
C ARG A 101 -7.77 10.53 -15.06
N ILE A 102 -7.59 11.57 -14.26
CA ILE A 102 -6.31 11.93 -13.66
C ILE A 102 -6.12 11.23 -12.31
N GLN A 103 -7.18 11.05 -11.53
CA GLN A 103 -7.11 10.50 -10.16
C GLN A 103 -7.28 8.99 -10.06
N TRP A 104 -7.80 8.28 -11.08
CA TRP A 104 -8.04 6.83 -10.98
C TRP A 104 -6.77 6.06 -10.63
N ARG A 105 -5.59 6.47 -11.11
CA ARG A 105 -4.29 5.85 -10.75
C ARG A 105 -4.00 6.00 -9.26
N ALA A 106 -4.14 7.21 -8.73
CA ALA A 106 -3.93 7.49 -7.31
C ALA A 106 -4.96 6.77 -6.43
N ALA A 107 -6.19 6.66 -6.93
CA ALA A 107 -7.27 6.07 -6.19
C ALA A 107 -7.20 4.52 -6.22
N VAL A 108 -6.80 3.91 -7.34
CA VAL A 108 -6.44 2.48 -7.41
C VAL A 108 -5.27 2.17 -6.48
N LEU A 109 -4.23 3.03 -6.47
CA LEU A 109 -3.12 2.87 -5.53
C LEU A 109 -3.60 2.91 -4.08
N ALA A 110 -4.45 3.87 -3.72
CA ALA A 110 -5.00 3.97 -2.38
C ALA A 110 -5.77 2.70 -1.97
N LEU A 111 -6.58 2.13 -2.87
CA LEU A 111 -7.30 0.87 -2.60
C LEU A 111 -6.34 -0.32 -2.41
N VAL A 112 -5.35 -0.46 -3.28
CA VAL A 112 -4.37 -1.56 -3.21
C VAL A 112 -3.52 -1.47 -1.94
N VAL A 113 -2.96 -0.30 -1.63
CA VAL A 113 -2.17 -0.10 -0.41
C VAL A 113 -3.00 -0.40 0.83
N SER A 114 -4.22 0.15 0.86
CA SER A 114 -5.05 0.03 2.06
C SER A 114 -5.56 -1.40 2.26
N SER A 115 -5.89 -2.13 1.18
CA SER A 115 -6.25 -3.55 1.29
C SER A 115 -5.07 -4.42 1.71
N SER A 116 -3.87 -4.18 1.17
CA SER A 116 -2.64 -4.87 1.61
C SER A 116 -2.39 -4.67 3.10
N VAL A 117 -2.53 -3.43 3.60
CA VAL A 117 -2.35 -3.12 5.03
C VAL A 117 -3.43 -3.79 5.89
N LEU A 118 -4.69 -3.89 5.43
CA LEU A 118 -5.72 -4.63 6.17
C LEU A 118 -5.43 -6.12 6.27
N VAL A 119 -5.02 -6.75 5.17
CA VAL A 119 -4.70 -8.19 5.17
C VAL A 119 -3.53 -8.46 6.12
N TYR A 120 -2.51 -7.60 6.06
CA TYR A 120 -1.36 -7.67 6.95
C TYR A 120 -1.73 -7.46 8.42
N TRP A 121 -2.59 -6.48 8.70
CA TRP A 121 -3.12 -6.23 10.04
C TRP A 121 -3.96 -7.40 10.57
N ALA A 122 -4.85 -7.95 9.74
CA ALA A 122 -5.67 -9.11 10.08
C ALA A 122 -4.82 -10.35 10.37
N PHE A 123 -3.75 -10.58 9.61
CA PHE A 123 -2.79 -11.65 9.87
C PHE A 123 -2.22 -11.54 11.28
N TYR A 124 -1.70 -10.37 11.68
CA TYR A 124 -1.12 -10.21 13.02
C TYR A 124 -2.14 -10.25 14.16
N LEU A 125 -3.40 -9.88 13.91
CA LEU A 125 -4.45 -10.04 14.92
C LEU A 125 -4.80 -11.52 15.15
N VAL A 126 -4.89 -12.30 14.08
CA VAL A 126 -5.32 -13.72 14.15
C VAL A 126 -4.15 -14.62 14.57
N GLU A 127 -2.99 -14.43 13.96
CA GLU A 127 -1.84 -15.32 14.07
C GLU A 127 -0.79 -14.81 15.07
N GLY A 128 -0.79 -13.51 15.40
CA GLY A 128 0.17 -12.92 16.34
C GLY A 128 0.05 -13.42 17.78
N ALA A 129 -1.01 -14.18 18.11
CA ALA A 129 -1.19 -14.83 19.41
C ALA A 129 -0.46 -16.19 19.52
N LYS A 130 -0.04 -16.80 18.40
CA LYS A 130 0.62 -18.12 18.37
C LYS A 130 2.13 -18.00 18.61
N THR A 131 2.49 -17.46 19.76
CA THR A 131 3.91 -17.22 20.16
C THR A 131 4.42 -18.22 21.19
N ASP A 132 3.61 -19.23 21.52
CA ASP A 132 4.04 -20.27 22.44
C ASP A 132 5.10 -21.15 21.78
N MET A 133 6.31 -21.16 22.35
CA MET A 133 7.44 -21.99 21.90
C MET A 133 7.56 -23.30 22.71
N SER A 134 6.62 -23.59 23.62
CA SER A 134 6.64 -24.81 24.44
C SER A 134 6.73 -26.09 23.60
N TRP A 135 6.06 -26.10 22.44
CA TRP A 135 6.06 -27.21 21.49
C TRP A 135 7.42 -27.47 20.82
N MET A 136 8.30 -26.46 20.72
CA MET A 136 9.56 -26.56 19.99
C MET A 136 10.47 -27.63 20.60
N SER A 137 10.52 -27.69 21.94
CA SER A 137 11.32 -28.70 22.66
C SER A 137 10.84 -30.12 22.36
N THR A 138 9.52 -30.34 22.35
CA THR A 138 8.90 -31.64 22.05
C THR A 138 9.06 -32.03 20.57
N TRP A 139 8.98 -31.05 19.66
CA TRP A 139 9.23 -31.25 18.23
C TRP A 139 10.69 -31.62 17.95
N GLN A 140 11.66 -30.94 18.57
CA GLN A 140 13.08 -31.29 18.48
C GLN A 140 13.34 -32.69 19.00
N LEU A 141 12.75 -33.04 20.14
CA LEU A 141 12.86 -34.37 20.75
C LEU A 141 12.32 -35.47 19.82
N CYS A 142 11.21 -35.22 19.11
CA CYS A 142 10.65 -36.13 18.12
C CYS A 142 11.63 -36.43 16.98
N ILE A 143 12.33 -35.41 16.48
CA ILE A 143 13.34 -35.57 15.43
C ILE A 143 14.55 -36.35 15.98
N PHE A 144 15.06 -35.96 17.15
CA PHE A 144 16.25 -36.59 17.73
C PHE A 144 16.04 -38.06 18.11
N MET A 145 14.85 -38.44 18.56
CA MET A 145 14.53 -39.83 18.89
C MET A 145 14.11 -40.68 17.69
N GLY A 146 14.13 -40.13 16.47
CA GLY A 146 13.71 -40.85 15.26
C GLY A 146 12.20 -41.13 15.20
N GLY A 147 11.37 -40.31 15.86
CA GLY A 147 9.92 -40.44 15.91
C GLY A 147 9.18 -40.07 14.61
N GLY A 148 9.92 -39.66 13.58
CA GLY A 148 9.43 -39.30 12.25
C GLY A 148 10.39 -38.37 11.51
N ASP A 149 10.05 -38.01 10.27
CA ASP A 149 10.68 -36.91 9.55
C ASP A 149 10.19 -35.54 10.09
N GLN A 150 10.80 -34.45 9.59
CA GLN A 150 10.48 -33.09 9.99
C GLN A 150 8.98 -32.75 9.85
N GLU A 151 8.36 -33.21 8.75
CA GLU A 151 6.95 -32.95 8.44
C GLU A 151 6.01 -33.70 9.38
N GLN A 152 6.31 -34.97 9.68
CA GLN A 152 5.53 -35.80 10.59
C GLN A 152 5.61 -35.28 12.03
N CYS A 153 6.81 -34.91 12.51
CA CYS A 153 6.97 -34.29 13.81
C CYS A 153 6.30 -32.91 13.86
N GLY A 154 6.37 -32.13 12.76
CA GLY A 154 5.69 -30.85 12.62
C GLY A 154 4.16 -30.98 12.70
N HIS A 155 3.58 -31.94 12.01
CA HIS A 155 2.13 -32.18 12.04
C HIS A 155 1.63 -32.61 13.44
N LYS A 156 2.46 -33.35 14.20
CA LYS A 156 2.10 -33.83 15.56
C LYS A 156 2.20 -32.74 16.63
N PHE A 157 3.23 -31.89 16.57
CA PHE A 157 3.56 -30.99 17.69
C PHE A 157 3.49 -29.50 17.32
N ALA A 158 3.70 -29.11 16.07
CA ALA A 158 3.69 -27.71 15.65
C ALA A 158 2.30 -27.22 15.22
N LYS A 159 1.41 -28.13 14.79
CA LYS A 159 0.09 -27.78 14.24
C LYS A 159 -0.74 -26.99 15.26
N GLY A 160 -1.10 -25.76 14.89
CA GLY A 160 -1.87 -24.84 15.75
C GLY A 160 -1.03 -23.90 16.61
N HIS A 161 0.27 -24.18 16.77
CA HIS A 161 1.22 -23.31 17.48
C HIS A 161 2.09 -22.46 16.54
N VAL A 162 2.20 -22.84 15.27
CA VAL A 162 2.83 -22.00 14.24
C VAL A 162 1.79 -21.22 13.44
N PRO A 163 2.15 -19.99 12.99
CA PRO A 163 1.35 -19.26 12.02
C PRO A 163 1.12 -20.04 10.73
N ASP A 164 -0.04 -19.84 10.10
CA ASP A 164 -0.30 -20.41 8.78
C ASP A 164 0.68 -19.84 7.74
N PHE A 165 1.46 -20.73 7.11
CA PHE A 165 2.50 -20.35 6.16
C PHE A 165 1.92 -19.66 4.92
N ILE A 166 0.77 -20.13 4.40
CA ILE A 166 0.15 -19.54 3.20
C ILE A 166 -0.36 -18.15 3.53
N PHE A 167 -1.00 -17.98 4.68
CA PHE A 167 -1.50 -16.67 5.11
C PHE A 167 -0.36 -15.68 5.33
N MET A 168 0.74 -16.12 5.97
CA MET A 168 1.96 -15.32 6.13
C MET A 168 2.54 -14.87 4.78
N MET A 169 2.69 -15.81 3.83
CA MET A 169 3.21 -15.53 2.49
C MET A 169 2.33 -14.53 1.73
N ILE A 170 1.01 -14.64 1.83
CA ILE A 170 0.08 -13.68 1.21
C ILE A 170 0.22 -12.30 1.86
N ALA A 171 0.23 -12.24 3.20
CA ALA A 171 0.30 -10.99 3.94
C ALA A 171 1.61 -10.22 3.64
N GLU A 172 2.76 -10.89 3.70
CA GLU A 172 4.06 -10.28 3.40
C GLU A 172 4.26 -9.99 1.91
N GLY A 173 3.75 -10.87 1.05
CA GLY A 173 3.80 -10.70 -0.41
C GLY A 173 3.00 -9.48 -0.90
N LEU A 174 1.81 -9.26 -0.35
CA LEU A 174 0.98 -8.10 -0.68
C LEU A 174 1.62 -6.77 -0.28
N VAL A 175 2.28 -6.72 0.88
CA VAL A 175 3.00 -5.53 1.32
C VAL A 175 4.22 -5.29 0.44
N SER A 176 5.02 -6.33 0.16
CA SER A 176 6.22 -6.23 -0.68
C SER A 176 5.92 -5.79 -2.12
N THR A 177 4.78 -6.18 -2.68
CA THR A 177 4.37 -5.79 -4.03
C THR A 177 3.83 -4.35 -4.12
N THR A 178 3.66 -3.64 -3.01
CA THR A 178 3.18 -2.24 -3.01
C THR A 178 4.08 -1.33 -3.86
N GLY A 179 5.40 -1.50 -3.78
CA GLY A 179 6.34 -0.73 -4.60
C GLY A 179 6.18 -0.98 -6.10
N LEU A 180 5.87 -2.23 -6.48
CA LEU A 180 5.58 -2.59 -7.86
C LEU A 180 4.32 -1.89 -8.36
N TRP A 181 3.26 -1.83 -7.55
CA TRP A 181 2.03 -1.12 -7.90
C TRP A 181 2.24 0.39 -8.10
N ILE A 182 3.04 1.02 -7.23
CA ILE A 182 3.41 2.43 -7.38
C ILE A 182 4.12 2.63 -8.73
N PHE A 183 5.11 1.79 -9.02
CA PHE A 183 5.84 1.86 -10.28
C PHE A 183 4.89 1.71 -11.47
N LEU A 184 4.10 0.64 -11.54
CA LEU A 184 3.22 0.36 -12.68
C LEU A 184 2.17 1.46 -12.91
N LEU A 185 1.60 2.04 -11.83
CA LEU A 185 0.56 3.06 -11.95
C LEU A 185 1.12 4.43 -12.34
N PHE A 186 2.33 4.78 -11.90
CA PHE A 186 2.92 6.10 -12.14
C PHE A 186 3.98 6.13 -13.24
N PHE A 187 4.41 4.97 -13.73
CA PHE A 187 5.29 4.89 -14.88
C PHE A 187 4.65 5.57 -16.10
N LYS A 188 5.42 6.45 -16.73
CA LYS A 188 5.04 7.22 -17.93
C LYS A 188 6.19 7.16 -18.92
N GLY A 189 5.87 7.05 -20.20
CA GLY A 189 6.87 7.10 -21.27
C GLY A 189 7.69 8.39 -21.27
N SER A 190 7.10 9.51 -20.85
CA SER A 190 7.81 10.79 -20.72
C SER A 190 8.99 10.73 -19.75
N LEU A 191 8.89 9.95 -18.66
CA LEU A 191 10.01 9.74 -17.75
C LEU A 191 11.16 9.03 -18.46
N ILE A 192 10.87 8.07 -19.34
CA ILE A 192 11.92 7.36 -20.10
C ILE A 192 12.65 8.34 -21.02
N GLU A 193 11.92 9.24 -21.68
CA GLU A 193 12.51 10.25 -22.56
C GLU A 193 13.39 11.24 -21.78
N GLU A 194 12.91 11.76 -20.65
CA GLU A 194 13.70 12.64 -19.76
C GLU A 194 14.95 11.93 -19.22
N TRP A 195 14.82 10.67 -18.78
CA TRP A 195 15.95 9.87 -18.33
C TRP A 195 16.95 9.62 -19.47
N ARG A 196 16.48 9.39 -20.70
CA ARG A 196 17.33 9.24 -21.88
C ARG A 196 18.07 10.54 -22.21
N GLU A 197 17.41 11.68 -22.08
CA GLU A 197 18.03 13.00 -22.27
C GLU A 197 19.07 13.29 -21.18
N LEU A 198 18.79 12.95 -19.93
CA LEU A 198 19.72 13.13 -18.81
C LEU A 198 20.95 12.22 -18.95
N ILE A 199 20.74 10.95 -19.32
CA ILE A 199 21.82 9.98 -19.57
C ILE A 199 22.64 10.41 -20.79
N SER A 200 22.00 10.83 -21.89
CA SER A 200 22.73 11.29 -23.07
C SER A 200 23.49 12.60 -22.84
N GLY A 201 22.95 13.53 -22.03
CA GLY A 201 23.66 14.75 -21.61
C GLY A 201 24.79 14.49 -20.60
N TRP A 202 24.69 13.43 -19.79
CA TRP A 202 25.76 12.99 -18.91
C TRP A 202 26.90 12.31 -19.69
N ILE A 203 26.57 11.55 -20.74
CA ILE A 203 27.54 10.85 -21.60
C ILE A 203 28.18 11.79 -22.64
N CYS A 204 27.41 12.71 -23.22
CA CYS A 204 27.87 13.67 -24.23
C CYS A 204 28.03 15.07 -23.62
N CYS A 205 29.12 15.29 -22.89
CA CYS A 205 29.62 16.59 -22.44
C CYS A 205 28.60 17.50 -21.73
N GLY A 206 28.71 17.58 -20.40
CA GLY A 206 28.04 18.60 -19.61
C GLY A 206 28.23 20.00 -20.20
N ARG A 207 27.11 20.75 -20.29
CA ARG A 207 26.97 22.18 -20.69
C ARG A 207 26.41 22.44 -22.10
N LYS A 208 25.14 22.09 -22.34
CA LYS A 208 24.34 22.83 -23.36
C LYS A 208 22.81 22.64 -23.29
N ASN A 209 22.13 22.93 -22.17
CA ASN A 209 20.66 23.08 -22.27
C ASN A 209 19.95 23.99 -21.26
N ARG A 210 20.63 24.99 -20.72
CA ARG A 210 19.99 26.02 -19.88
C ARG A 210 19.31 27.14 -20.70
N LYS A 211 19.08 26.95 -22.01
CA LYS A 211 18.60 28.01 -22.91
C LYS A 211 17.25 27.74 -23.59
N LYS A 212 16.63 26.57 -23.36
CA LYS A 212 15.27 26.29 -23.85
C LYS A 212 14.19 26.47 -22.79
N GLU A 213 14.56 26.52 -21.51
CA GLU A 213 13.62 26.67 -20.42
C GLU A 213 13.10 28.12 -20.32
N ASP A 214 13.94 29.12 -20.61
CA ASP A 214 13.50 30.52 -20.56
C ASP A 214 12.48 30.88 -21.66
N ASP A 215 12.57 30.31 -22.86
CA ASP A 215 11.72 30.71 -24.00
C ASP A 215 10.29 30.13 -23.96
N GLN A 216 10.03 29.10 -23.14
CA GLN A 216 8.70 28.49 -23.03
C GLN A 216 7.85 29.09 -21.89
N PHE A 217 8.46 29.85 -20.97
CA PHE A 217 7.73 30.59 -19.92
C PHE A 217 7.30 32.01 -20.34
N TYR A 218 7.78 32.54 -21.48
CA TYR A 218 7.41 33.88 -21.99
C TYR A 218 6.33 33.87 -23.09
N VAL A 219 5.69 32.73 -23.35
CA VAL A 219 4.52 32.66 -24.25
C VAL A 219 3.25 32.42 -23.41
N ILE A 220 2.97 33.35 -22.50
CA ILE A 220 1.66 33.62 -21.90
C ILE A 220 1.43 35.13 -22.03
#